data_AF-A0A7X7TE75-F1
#
_entry.id   AF-A0A7X7TE75-F1
#
_cell.length_a   1.000
_cell.length_b   1.000
_cell.length_c   1.000
_cell.angle_alpha   90.00
_cell.angle_beta   90.00
_cell.angle_gamma   90.00
#
_symmetry.space_group_name_H-M   'P 1'
#
loop_
_entity.id
_entity.type
_entity.pdbx_description
1 polymer ?
#
loop_
_entity_poly.entity_id
_entity_poly.type
_entity_poly.pdbx_seq_one_letter_code
_entity_poly.pdbx_strand_id
1 'polypeptide(L)'
;MTKKLWRKPGPSDSKPEENFYGMKELIGNGRDFAFAHRLACEEGPWHHAYANTILLNGLLKGIREIANQSGTPIVPYDGEVVEVPMHHPPHHRHLSGNGVYPVDLPVRLILSLADGDEQRAEEMIAALSEGAPHHVMANIIMMHLAEALMSLARKRNSTERIGV
;
A
#
# COMPACT_ATOMS: atom_id res chain seq x y z
N MET A 1 5.25 31.93 -19.01
CA MET A 1 4.75 30.88 -18.08
C MET A 1 5.02 31.33 -16.65
N THR A 2 3.99 31.77 -15.93
CA THR A 2 4.09 32.15 -14.52
C THR A 2 4.08 30.89 -13.65
N LYS A 3 5.20 30.58 -12.98
CA LYS A 3 5.24 29.55 -11.94
C LYS A 3 4.31 29.96 -10.81
N LYS A 4 3.14 29.32 -10.74
CA LYS A 4 2.21 29.48 -9.62
C LYS A 4 2.93 28.91 -8.38
N LEU A 5 3.42 29.77 -7.49
CA LEU A 5 3.92 29.31 -6.18
C LEU A 5 2.72 28.76 -5.41
N TRP A 6 2.71 27.46 -5.19
CA TRP A 6 1.73 26.80 -4.34
C TRP A 6 1.94 27.28 -2.90
N ARG A 7 1.02 28.12 -2.40
CA ARG A 7 0.98 28.47 -0.97
C ARG A 7 0.56 27.24 -0.18
N LYS A 8 1.20 26.98 0.97
CA LYS A 8 0.80 25.94 1.92
C LYS A 8 -0.64 26.23 2.37
N PRO A 9 -1.65 25.46 1.95
CA PRO A 9 -2.99 25.63 2.51
C PRO A 9 -2.95 25.23 3.99
N GLY A 10 -3.76 25.88 4.82
CA GLY A 10 -4.05 25.40 6.17
C GLY A 10 -4.76 24.04 6.12
N PRO A 11 -4.85 23.30 7.23
CA PRO A 11 -5.61 22.06 7.26
C PRO A 11 -7.05 22.36 6.80
N SER A 12 -7.42 21.77 5.66
CA SER A 12 -8.82 21.70 5.21
C SER A 12 -9.46 20.54 5.94
N ASP A 13 -10.65 20.74 6.51
CA ASP A 13 -11.45 19.66 7.09
C ASP A 13 -11.96 18.67 6.02
N SER A 14 -11.91 19.04 4.73
CA SER A 14 -12.28 18.15 3.63
C SER A 14 -11.08 17.35 3.12
N LYS A 15 -11.04 16.07 3.47
CA LYS A 15 -10.25 15.08 2.73
C LYS A 15 -10.89 14.87 1.35
N PRO A 16 -10.11 14.61 0.28
CA PRO A 16 -10.69 14.18 -0.99
C PRO A 16 -11.57 12.95 -0.75
N GLU A 17 -12.67 12.81 -1.51
CA GLU A 17 -13.56 11.63 -1.40
C GLU A 17 -12.73 10.35 -1.44
N GLU A 18 -12.75 9.62 -0.32
CA GLU A 18 -11.88 8.47 -0.12
C GLU A 18 -12.53 7.26 -0.80
N ASN A 19 -11.93 6.79 -1.90
CA ASN A 19 -12.34 5.53 -2.53
C ASN A 19 -11.69 4.34 -1.79
N PHE A 20 -11.76 4.37 -0.47
CA PHE A 20 -11.06 3.44 0.40
C PHE A 20 -11.61 2.02 0.27
N TYR A 21 -12.91 1.89 -0.03
CA TYR A 21 -13.53 0.61 -0.39
C TYR A 21 -12.87 -0.08 -1.58
N GLY A 22 -12.33 0.67 -2.55
CA GLY A 22 -11.62 0.09 -3.67
C GLY A 22 -10.28 -0.55 -3.33
N MET A 23 -9.64 -0.11 -2.25
CA MET A 23 -8.42 -0.76 -1.75
C MET A 23 -8.75 -2.09 -1.04
N LYS A 24 -9.95 -2.23 -0.47
CA LYS A 24 -10.41 -3.48 0.16
C LYS A 24 -10.42 -4.64 -0.84
N GLU A 25 -10.90 -4.38 -2.05
CA GLU A 25 -10.96 -5.34 -3.16
C GLU A 25 -9.57 -5.85 -3.55
N LEU A 26 -8.54 -5.02 -3.37
CA LEU A 26 -7.16 -5.31 -3.74
C LEU A 26 -6.38 -6.08 -2.68
N ILE A 27 -6.68 -5.82 -1.41
CA ILE A 27 -5.98 -6.45 -0.29
C ILE A 27 -6.49 -7.88 -0.05
N GLY A 28 -7.78 -8.14 -0.31
CA GLY A 28 -8.38 -9.46 -0.16
C GLY A 28 -8.57 -9.88 1.31
N ASN A 29 -7.46 -10.16 2.02
CA ASN A 29 -7.41 -10.76 3.37
C ASN A 29 -7.06 -9.76 4.49
N GLY A 30 -7.70 -8.59 4.51
CA GLY A 30 -7.56 -7.67 5.64
C GLY A 30 -8.37 -8.18 6.84
N ARG A 31 -7.70 -8.61 7.92
CA ARG A 31 -8.35 -9.04 9.18
C ARG A 31 -9.26 -7.94 9.75
N ASP A 32 -8.84 -6.68 9.59
CA ASP A 32 -9.62 -5.49 9.92
C ASP A 32 -9.25 -4.32 9.01
N PHE A 33 -9.96 -4.21 7.89
CA PHE A 33 -9.70 -3.17 6.89
C PHE A 33 -10.11 -1.76 7.36
N ALA A 34 -11.07 -1.65 8.29
CA ALA A 34 -11.42 -0.37 8.90
C ALA A 34 -10.29 0.13 9.82
N PHE A 35 -9.65 -0.79 10.55
CA PHE A 35 -8.47 -0.44 11.33
C PHE A 35 -7.26 -0.07 10.44
N ALA A 36 -7.05 -0.77 9.33
CA ALA A 36 -6.03 -0.41 8.34
C ALA A 36 -6.24 1.00 7.75
N HIS A 37 -7.50 1.34 7.43
CA HIS A 37 -7.89 2.69 7.00
C HIS A 37 -7.48 3.75 7.98
N ARG A 38 -7.94 3.56 9.22
CA ARG A 38 -7.74 4.50 10.31
C ARG A 38 -6.25 4.75 10.51
N LEU A 39 -5.45 3.68 10.56
CA LEU A 39 -4.00 3.78 10.71
C LEU A 39 -3.35 4.56 9.56
N ALA A 40 -3.63 4.23 8.30
CA ALA A 40 -2.93 4.86 7.16
C ALA A 40 -3.39 6.29 6.88
N CYS A 41 -4.68 6.58 7.03
CA CYS A 41 -5.31 7.77 6.44
C CYS A 41 -5.94 8.71 7.47
N GLU A 42 -6.10 8.30 8.74
CA GLU A 42 -6.76 9.11 9.77
C GLU A 42 -5.87 9.43 10.97
N GLU A 43 -4.97 8.53 11.34
CA GLU A 43 -4.06 8.71 12.46
C GLU A 43 -2.71 9.34 12.06
N GLY A 44 -2.03 9.91 13.05
CA GLY A 44 -0.75 10.58 12.88
C GLY A 44 -0.86 12.05 12.48
N PRO A 45 0.28 12.71 12.19
CA PRO A 45 0.29 14.11 11.79
C PRO A 45 -0.53 14.33 10.52
N TRP A 46 -1.40 15.35 10.52
CA TRP A 46 -2.34 15.63 9.42
C TRP A 46 -1.71 15.56 8.02
N HIS A 47 -0.50 16.09 7.85
CA HIS A 47 0.16 16.12 6.55
C HIS A 47 0.60 14.73 6.07
N HIS A 48 0.90 13.79 6.97
CA HIS A 48 1.19 12.41 6.61
C HIS A 48 -0.09 11.65 6.26
N ALA A 49 -1.11 11.75 7.10
CA ALA A 49 -2.42 11.15 6.84
C ALA A 49 -3.00 11.62 5.49
N TYR A 50 -2.97 12.94 5.24
CA TYR A 50 -3.43 13.54 3.99
C TYR A 50 -2.58 13.12 2.79
N ALA A 51 -1.26 13.05 2.93
CA ALA A 51 -0.38 12.57 1.87
C ALA A 51 -0.65 11.10 1.53
N ASN A 52 -0.80 10.24 2.53
CA ASN A 52 -1.15 8.83 2.34
C ASN A 52 -2.48 8.70 1.59
N THR A 53 -3.52 9.45 1.99
CA THR A 53 -4.80 9.46 1.29
C THR A 53 -4.63 9.84 -0.19
N ILE A 54 -3.86 10.89 -0.52
CA ILE A 54 -3.64 11.29 -1.92
C ILE A 54 -2.90 10.21 -2.71
N LEU A 55 -1.79 9.69 -2.15
CA LEU A 55 -0.93 8.74 -2.84
C LEU A 55 -1.64 7.42 -3.12
N LEU A 56 -2.31 6.87 -2.10
CA LEU A 56 -3.01 5.59 -2.22
C LEU A 56 -4.21 5.69 -3.16
N ASN A 57 -5.01 6.77 -3.08
CA ASN A 57 -6.14 6.98 -4.00
C ASN A 57 -5.65 7.24 -5.43
N GLY A 58 -4.55 7.98 -5.60
CA GLY A 58 -3.96 8.25 -6.91
C GLY A 58 -3.49 6.97 -7.59
N LEU A 59 -2.77 6.10 -6.86
CA LEU A 59 -2.34 4.80 -7.35
C LEU A 59 -3.53 3.90 -7.70
N LEU A 60 -4.51 3.77 -6.81
CA LEU A 60 -5.72 2.99 -7.07
C LEU A 60 -6.46 3.48 -8.33
N LYS A 61 -6.60 4.80 -8.49
CA LYS A 61 -7.22 5.39 -9.67
C LYS A 61 -6.46 5.04 -10.95
N GLY A 62 -5.13 5.13 -10.93
CA GLY A 62 -4.28 4.74 -12.06
C GLY A 62 -4.42 3.26 -12.42
N ILE A 63 -4.41 2.37 -11.42
CA ILE A 63 -4.60 0.93 -11.60
C ILE A 63 -5.96 0.63 -12.24
N ARG A 64 -7.03 1.27 -11.75
CA ARG A 64 -8.39 1.13 -12.32
C ARG A 64 -8.48 1.61 -13.75
N GLU A 65 -7.85 2.73 -14.07
CA GLU A 65 -7.81 3.24 -15.45
C GLU A 65 -7.13 2.23 -16.38
N ILE A 66 -5.98 1.69 -15.97
CA ILE A 66 -5.24 0.68 -16.76
C ILE A 66 -6.06 -0.62 -16.92
N ALA A 67 -6.69 -1.09 -15.84
CA ALA A 67 -7.55 -2.27 -15.85
C ALA A 67 -8.73 -2.10 -16.82
N ASN A 68 -9.41 -0.95 -16.76
CA ASN A 68 -10.53 -0.63 -17.64
C ASN A 68 -10.10 -0.57 -19.11
N GLN A 69 -8.99 0.10 -19.42
CA GLN A 69 -8.47 0.21 -20.79
C GLN A 69 -8.04 -1.14 -21.37
N SER A 70 -7.51 -2.04 -20.53
CA SER A 70 -7.05 -3.36 -20.95
C SER A 70 -8.13 -4.45 -20.91
N GLY A 71 -9.32 -4.15 -20.37
CA GLY A 71 -10.36 -5.14 -20.09
C GLY A 71 -9.92 -6.22 -19.07
N THR A 72 -8.81 -6.00 -18.37
CA THR A 72 -8.25 -6.97 -17.43
C THR A 72 -8.77 -6.69 -16.03
N PRO A 73 -9.45 -7.63 -15.37
CA PRO A 73 -9.95 -7.41 -14.03
C PRO A 73 -8.78 -7.27 -13.04
N ILE A 74 -8.94 -6.31 -12.14
CA ILE A 74 -8.12 -6.21 -10.94
C ILE A 74 -8.48 -7.39 -10.04
N VAL A 75 -7.47 -8.12 -9.58
CA VAL A 75 -7.65 -9.25 -8.66
C VAL A 75 -6.81 -9.01 -7.40
N PRO A 76 -7.30 -9.43 -6.22
CA PRO A 76 -6.49 -9.42 -5.02
C PRO A 76 -5.22 -10.24 -5.21
N TYR A 77 -4.18 -9.90 -4.45
CA TYR A 77 -2.94 -10.65 -4.45
C TYR A 77 -3.16 -12.09 -3.93
N ASP A 78 -2.61 -13.07 -4.66
CA ASP A 78 -2.80 -14.51 -4.44
C ASP A 78 -1.52 -15.25 -4.04
N GLY A 79 -0.42 -14.53 -3.85
CA GLY A 79 0.87 -15.12 -3.53
C GLY A 79 1.16 -15.21 -2.03
N GLU A 80 2.43 -15.49 -1.74
CA GLU A 80 2.95 -15.50 -0.39
C GLU A 80 2.91 -14.10 0.25
N VAL A 81 2.52 -14.08 1.52
CA VAL A 81 2.43 -12.89 2.36
C VAL A 81 3.18 -13.14 3.67
N VAL A 82 3.65 -12.06 4.30
CA VAL A 82 4.26 -12.12 5.64
C VAL A 82 3.50 -11.23 6.61
N GLU A 83 3.31 -11.73 7.83
CA GLU A 83 2.77 -10.95 8.94
C GLU A 83 3.76 -9.87 9.35
N VAL A 84 3.28 -8.64 9.53
CA VAL A 84 4.12 -7.52 9.97
C VAL A 84 3.89 -7.25 11.46
N PRO A 85 4.88 -7.49 12.33
CA PRO A 85 4.74 -7.22 13.75
C PRO A 85 4.67 -5.72 14.02
N MET A 86 3.79 -5.33 14.94
CA MET A 86 3.74 -3.97 15.46
C MET A 86 4.87 -3.79 16.48
N HIS A 87 5.82 -2.92 16.17
CA HIS A 87 6.86 -2.55 17.11
C HIS A 87 6.39 -1.41 18.01
N HIS A 88 6.29 -1.69 19.32
CA HIS A 88 6.07 -0.64 20.30
C HIS A 88 7.37 0.16 20.54
N PRO A 89 7.30 1.49 20.70
CA PRO A 89 8.45 2.29 21.10
C PRO A 89 9.11 1.73 22.37
N PRO A 90 10.43 1.93 22.58
CA PRO A 90 11.15 1.36 23.72
C PRO A 90 10.51 1.60 25.09
N HIS A 91 9.87 2.76 25.27
CA HIS A 91 9.18 3.16 26.51
C HIS A 91 7.81 2.49 26.72
N HIS A 92 7.30 1.78 25.71
CA HIS A 92 6.01 1.06 25.73
C HIS A 92 6.18 -0.46 25.65
N ARG A 93 7.41 -0.98 25.73
CA ARG A 93 7.72 -2.43 25.68
C ARG A 93 6.98 -3.27 26.73
N HIS A 94 6.47 -2.65 27.79
CA HIS A 94 5.71 -3.32 28.86
C HIS A 94 4.25 -3.60 28.50
N LEU A 95 3.73 -3.00 27.42
CA LEU A 95 2.45 -3.39 26.84
C LEU A 95 2.67 -4.74 26.14
N SER A 96 2.44 -5.82 26.90
CA SER A 96 2.59 -7.19 26.42
C SER A 96 1.51 -7.52 25.41
N GLY A 97 1.87 -7.46 24.13
CA GLY A 97 1.10 -7.99 23.02
C GLY A 97 1.94 -7.84 21.76
N ASN A 98 2.35 -8.95 21.16
CA ASN A 98 2.91 -8.92 19.81
C ASN A 98 1.74 -8.67 18.85
N GLY A 99 1.27 -7.42 18.78
CA GLY A 99 0.27 -7.02 17.81
C GLY A 99 0.83 -7.24 16.42
N VAL A 100 0.00 -7.67 15.49
CA VAL A 100 0.34 -7.75 14.07
C VAL A 100 -0.56 -6.78 13.33
N TYR A 101 -0.04 -6.10 12.32
CA TYR A 101 -0.87 -5.23 11.49
C TYR A 101 -2.04 -6.01 10.85
N PRO A 102 -3.21 -5.39 10.66
CA PRO A 102 -4.41 -6.05 10.13
C PRO A 102 -4.31 -6.46 8.65
N VAL A 103 -3.22 -6.10 7.97
CA VAL A 103 -2.95 -6.41 6.57
C VAL A 103 -1.55 -7.00 6.48
N ASP A 104 -1.43 -8.15 5.84
CA ASP A 104 -0.15 -8.82 5.60
C ASP A 104 0.58 -8.19 4.41
N LEU A 105 1.91 -8.28 4.41
CA LEU A 105 2.76 -7.71 3.36
C LEU A 105 2.98 -8.74 2.23
N PRO A 106 2.63 -8.43 0.97
CA PRO A 106 2.91 -9.32 -0.14
C PRO A 106 4.41 -9.33 -0.49
N VAL A 107 5.00 -10.51 -0.71
CA VAL A 107 6.47 -10.62 -0.85
C VAL A 107 6.97 -10.85 -2.27
N ARG A 108 6.12 -11.20 -3.24
CA ARG A 108 6.57 -11.56 -4.60
C ARG A 108 7.36 -10.44 -5.27
N LEU A 109 6.89 -9.20 -5.20
CA LEU A 109 7.59 -8.03 -5.73
C LEU A 109 8.87 -7.73 -4.94
N ILE A 110 8.86 -7.92 -3.63
CA ILE A 110 10.05 -7.72 -2.78
C ILE A 110 11.15 -8.71 -3.19
N LEU A 111 10.83 -10.00 -3.28
CA LEU A 111 11.75 -11.03 -3.75
C LEU A 111 12.26 -10.74 -5.17
N SER A 112 11.38 -10.26 -6.06
CA SER A 112 11.80 -9.85 -7.40
C SER A 112 12.76 -8.66 -7.38
N LEU A 113 12.57 -7.67 -6.50
CA LEU A 113 13.48 -6.52 -6.36
C LEU A 113 14.82 -6.89 -5.68
N ALA A 114 14.80 -7.95 -4.89
CA ALA A 114 15.98 -8.54 -4.28
C ALA A 114 16.72 -9.53 -5.21
N ASP A 115 16.29 -9.68 -6.47
CA ASP A 115 16.83 -10.66 -7.41
C ASP A 115 16.80 -12.11 -6.88
N GLY A 116 15.81 -12.42 -6.04
CA GLY A 116 15.65 -13.72 -5.37
C GLY A 116 16.53 -13.93 -4.13
N ASP A 117 17.33 -12.94 -3.72
CA ASP A 117 18.12 -12.98 -2.49
C ASP A 117 17.21 -12.81 -1.26
N GLU A 118 17.02 -13.91 -0.51
CA GLU A 118 16.15 -13.95 0.68
C GLU A 118 16.63 -13.01 1.79
N GLN A 119 17.95 -12.92 2.04
CA GLN A 119 18.49 -12.05 3.08
C GLN A 119 18.23 -10.59 2.74
N ARG A 120 18.44 -10.21 1.48
CA ARG A 120 18.15 -8.85 1.02
C ARG A 120 16.65 -8.55 1.06
N ALA A 121 15.80 -9.53 0.78
CA ALA A 121 14.35 -9.38 0.91
C ALA A 121 13.93 -9.17 2.38
N GLU A 122 14.53 -9.89 3.33
CA GLU A 122 14.31 -9.70 4.77
C GLU A 122 14.67 -8.27 5.20
N GLU A 123 15.80 -7.73 4.73
CA GLU A 123 16.21 -6.34 5.00
C GLU A 123 15.20 -5.33 4.45
N MET A 124 14.65 -5.57 3.25
CA MET A 124 13.61 -4.72 2.66
C MET A 124 12.31 -4.80 3.45
N ILE A 125 11.89 -5.99 3.88
CA ILE A 125 10.71 -6.19 4.72
C ILE A 125 10.87 -5.46 6.05
N ALA A 126 12.03 -5.57 6.69
CA ALA A 126 12.34 -4.86 7.92
C ALA A 126 12.25 -3.33 7.73
N ALA A 127 12.80 -2.81 6.63
CA ALA A 127 12.74 -1.38 6.32
C ALA A 127 11.31 -0.89 6.07
N LEU A 128 10.46 -1.69 5.40
CA LEU A 128 9.04 -1.36 5.18
C LEU A 128 8.21 -1.39 6.46
N SER A 129 8.65 -2.16 7.46
CA SER A 129 7.98 -2.42 8.74
C SER A 129 8.42 -1.47 9.87
N GLU A 130 9.42 -0.64 9.62
CA GLU A 130 9.97 0.31 10.61
C GLU A 130 9.26 1.68 10.52
N GLY A 131 9.07 2.31 11.69
CA GLY A 131 8.57 3.68 11.79
C GLY A 131 7.19 3.79 12.45
N ALA A 132 6.53 4.92 12.24
CA ALA A 132 5.23 5.19 12.85
C ALA A 132 4.14 4.30 12.23
N PRO A 133 3.11 3.88 12.99
CA PRO A 133 2.09 2.94 12.48
C PRO A 133 1.39 3.36 11.19
N HIS A 134 1.18 4.66 10.99
CA HIS A 134 0.57 5.20 9.78
C HIS A 134 1.48 5.11 8.54
N HIS A 135 2.81 5.14 8.71
CA HIS A 135 3.75 4.91 7.61
C HIS A 135 3.82 3.43 7.25
N VAL A 136 3.94 2.56 8.27
CA VAL A 136 4.01 1.11 8.04
C VAL A 136 2.75 0.60 7.35
N MET A 137 1.55 1.00 7.81
CA MET A 137 0.32 0.60 7.15
C MET A 137 0.21 1.14 5.71
N ALA A 138 0.62 2.39 5.47
CA ALA A 138 0.62 2.94 4.12
C ALA A 138 1.59 2.18 3.19
N ASN A 139 2.77 1.78 3.69
CA ASN A 139 3.72 0.95 2.94
C ASN A 139 3.10 -0.40 2.56
N ILE A 140 2.47 -1.08 3.52
CA ILE A 140 1.81 -2.38 3.29
C ILE A 140 0.73 -2.25 2.21
N ILE A 141 -0.16 -1.26 2.32
CA ILE A 141 -1.21 -1.02 1.32
C ILE A 141 -0.59 -0.70 -0.04
N MET A 142 0.46 0.12 -0.07
CA MET A 142 1.15 0.49 -1.31
C MET A 142 1.78 -0.71 -2.01
N MET A 143 2.29 -1.70 -1.26
CA MET A 143 2.81 -2.93 -1.82
C MET A 143 1.71 -3.81 -2.46
N HIS A 144 0.52 -3.87 -1.87
CA HIS A 144 -0.64 -4.50 -2.52
C HIS A 144 -1.03 -3.80 -3.84
N LEU A 145 -1.04 -2.46 -3.84
CA LEU A 145 -1.30 -1.68 -5.05
C LEU A 145 -0.22 -1.91 -6.13
N ALA A 146 1.05 -1.98 -5.72
CA ALA A 146 2.16 -2.26 -6.63
C ALA A 146 2.04 -3.66 -7.25
N GLU A 147 1.68 -4.68 -6.47
CA GLU A 147 1.43 -6.03 -6.97
C GLU A 147 0.30 -6.08 -7.99
N ALA A 148 -0.79 -5.35 -7.73
CA ALA A 148 -1.90 -5.25 -8.68
C ALA A 148 -1.46 -4.63 -10.00
N LEU A 149 -0.67 -3.54 -9.95
CA LEU A 149 -0.10 -2.92 -11.13
C LEU A 149 0.80 -3.89 -11.92
N MET A 150 1.66 -4.62 -11.23
CA MET A 150 2.54 -5.62 -11.84
C MET A 150 1.76 -6.79 -12.45
N SER A 151 0.66 -7.19 -11.82
CA SER A 151 -0.25 -8.22 -12.34
C SER A 151 -0.89 -7.80 -13.67
N LEU A 152 -1.38 -6.55 -13.74
CA LEU A 152 -1.91 -5.97 -14.98
C LEU A 152 -0.84 -5.93 -16.08
N ALA A 153 0.39 -5.51 -15.75
CA ALA A 153 1.50 -5.45 -16.70
C ALA A 153 1.89 -6.84 -17.25
N ARG A 154 1.96 -7.86 -16.38
CA ARG A 154 2.26 -9.25 -16.80
C ARG A 154 1.20 -9.83 -17.74
N LYS A 155 -0.09 -9.58 -17.46
CA LYS A 155 -1.18 -10.05 -18.31
C LYS A 155 -1.16 -9.40 -19.69
N ARG A 156 -0.92 -8.09 -19.77
CA ARG A 156 -0.78 -7.38 -21.05
C ARG A 156 0.31 -7.98 -21.94
N ASN A 157 1.50 -8.23 -21.38
CA ASN A 157 2.61 -8.84 -22.11
C ASN A 157 2.30 -10.26 -22.61
N SER A 158 1.42 -10.99 -21.91
CA SER A 158 1.00 -12.33 -22.31
C SER A 158 0.02 -12.28 -23.47
N THR A 159 -0.93 -11.34 -23.46
CA THR A 159 -1.90 -11.13 -24.56
C THR A 159 -1.21 -10.68 -25.85
N GLU A 160 -0.25 -9.74 -25.77
CA GLU A 160 0.50 -9.27 -26.94
C GLU A 160 1.36 -10.39 -27.59
N ARG A 161 1.82 -11.39 -26.81
CA ARG A 161 2.61 -12.52 -27.33
C ARG A 161 1.78 -13.61 -28.01
N ILE A 162 0.49 -13.73 -27.70
CA ILE A 162 -0.42 -14.72 -28.32
C ILE A 162 -1.02 -14.20 -29.62
N GLY A 163 -1.04 -12.87 -29.82
CA GLY A 163 -1.55 -12.21 -31.01
C GLY A 163 -0.55 -12.03 -32.17
N VAL A 164 0.57 -12.77 -32.17
CA VAL A 164 1.57 -12.80 -33.26
C VAL A 164 1.57 -14.16 -33.94
#